data_AF-J3IRL6-F1
#
_entry.id   AF-J3IRL6-F1
#
_cell.length_a   1.000
_cell.length_b   1.000
_cell.length_c   1.000
_cell.angle_alpha   90.00
_cell.angle_beta   90.00
_cell.angle_gamma   90.00
#
_symmetry.space_group_name_H-M   'P 1'
#
loop_
_entity.id
_entity.type
_entity.pdbx_description
1 polymer ?
#
loop_
_entity_poly.entity_id
_entity_poly.type
_entity_poly.pdbx_seq_one_letter_code
_entity_poly.pdbx_strand_id
1 'polypeptide(L)' 'MQRLIHTEVSDKKRLHTKLYYFGYETTYSVVIGSANLTMGGLDLNEEFSTLMHGSIGDTHYQQIIDYFQQLTGVSSSA' A
#
# COMPACT_ATOMS: atom_id res chain seq x y z
N MET A 1 -14.80 16.44 17.91
CA MET A 1 -14.17 15.70 16.79
C MET A 1 -12.87 15.12 17.33
N GLN A 2 -12.80 13.80 17.57
CA GLN A 2 -11.59 13.18 18.13
C GLN A 2 -10.53 13.09 17.04
N ARG A 3 -9.36 13.70 17.29
CA ARG A 3 -8.20 13.64 16.42
C ARG A 3 -7.49 12.31 16.66
N LEU A 4 -7.44 11.44 15.65
CA LEU A 4 -6.55 10.28 15.66
C LEU A 4 -5.11 10.78 15.72
N ILE A 5 -4.38 10.39 16.76
CA ILE A 5 -2.96 10.65 16.90
C ILE A 5 -2.25 9.31 16.72
N HIS A 6 -1.57 9.15 15.59
CA HIS A 6 -0.66 8.03 15.35
C HIS A 6 0.66 8.33 16.06
N THR A 7 0.95 7.60 17.14
CA THR A 7 2.20 7.74 17.90
C THR A 7 3.17 6.68 17.40
N GLU A 8 4.29 7.12 16.82
CA GLU A 8 5.39 6.24 16.40
C GLU A 8 6.33 5.94 17.59
N VAL A 9 6.74 4.68 17.75
CA VAL A 9 7.75 4.25 18.73
C VAL A 9 9.07 3.98 17.97
N SER A 10 10.19 4.60 18.38
CA SER A 10 11.52 4.54 17.74
C SER A 10 12.10 3.10 17.61
N ASP A 11 13.13 2.74 16.81
CA ASP A 11 14.05 3.44 15.91
C ASP A 11 14.42 2.58 14.66
N LYS A 12 13.58 1.60 14.31
CA LYS A 12 13.68 0.84 13.05
C LYS A 12 12.27 0.57 12.53
N LYS A 13 11.76 1.43 11.66
CA LYS A 13 10.48 1.20 10.97
C LYS A 13 10.52 -0.18 10.31
N ARG A 14 9.63 -1.07 10.75
CA ARG A 14 9.46 -2.38 10.11
C ARG A 14 8.41 -2.24 9.01
N LEU A 15 8.71 -2.76 7.83
CA LEU A 15 7.72 -2.84 6.76
C LEU A 15 6.56 -3.74 7.22
N HIS A 16 5.35 -3.18 7.31
CA HIS A 16 4.15 -3.91 7.70
C HIS A 16 2.95 -3.67 6.76
N THR A 17 3.16 -2.88 5.71
CA THR A 17 2.17 -2.63 4.67
C THR A 17 1.91 -3.90 3.88
N LYS A 18 0.63 -4.20 3.61
CA LYS A 18 0.25 -5.15 2.57
C LYS A 18 -0.50 -4.36 1.50
N LEU A 19 0.14 -4.24 0.35
CA LEU A 19 -0.38 -3.52 -0.80
C LEU A 19 -0.06 -4.37 -2.03
N TYR A 20 -1.09 -4.75 -2.75
CA TYR A 20 -0.99 -5.56 -3.97
C TYR A 20 -1.40 -4.70 -5.15
N TYR A 21 -0.44 -4.38 -6.02
CA TYR A 21 -0.64 -3.52 -7.19
C TYR A 21 -0.72 -4.36 -8.46
N PHE A 22 -1.72 -4.07 -9.30
CA PHE A 22 -1.92 -4.69 -10.60
C PHE A 22 -2.12 -3.59 -11.64
N GLY A 23 -1.17 -3.45 -12.58
CA GLY A 23 -1.27 -2.48 -13.68
C GLY A 23 -1.67 -3.16 -14.99
N TYR A 24 -2.52 -2.51 -15.78
CA TYR A 24 -2.88 -2.94 -17.13
C TYR A 24 -3.09 -1.73 -18.05
N GLU A 25 -2.26 -1.63 -19.10
CA GLU A 25 -2.25 -0.51 -20.05
C GLU A 25 -2.29 0.86 -19.35
N THR A 26 -3.41 1.57 -19.41
CA THR A 26 -3.62 2.90 -18.83
C THR A 26 -4.37 2.89 -17.50
N THR A 27 -4.59 1.72 -16.91
CA THR A 27 -5.37 1.54 -15.67
C THR A 27 -4.61 0.73 -14.62
N TYR A 28 -5.04 0.83 -13.37
CA TYR A 28 -4.52 0.01 -12.29
C TYR A 28 -5.62 -0.41 -11.32
N SER A 29 -5.35 -1.50 -10.60
CA SER A 29 -6.12 -1.97 -9.45
C SER A 29 -5.18 -2.22 -8.29
N VAL A 30 -5.58 -1.82 -7.09
CA VAL A 30 -4.77 -1.94 -5.88
C VAL A 30 -5.62 -2.48 -4.75
N VAL A 31 -5.11 -3.50 -4.07
CA VAL A 31 -5.69 -4.04 -2.83
C VAL A 31 -4.80 -3.61 -1.67
N ILE A 32 -5.37 -2.91 -0.69
CA ILE A 32 -4.68 -2.46 0.53
C ILE A 32 -5.46 -2.97 1.74
N GLY A 33 -4.78 -3.57 2.71
CA GLY A 33 -5.46 -4.10 3.88
C GLY A 33 -4.57 -4.80 4.89
N SER A 34 -5.20 -5.64 5.70
CA SER A 34 -4.57 -6.39 6.79
C SER A 34 -4.07 -7.78 6.38
N ALA A 35 -4.57 -8.34 5.27
CA ALA A 35 -4.21 -9.67 4.79
C ALA A 35 -2.77 -9.74 4.27
N ASN A 36 -2.00 -10.73 4.74
CA ASN A 36 -0.72 -11.13 4.11
C ASN A 36 -0.97 -12.23 3.05
N LEU A 37 0.00 -12.47 2.15
CA LEU A 37 -0.04 -13.62 1.22
C LEU A 37 0.32 -14.93 1.92
N THR A 38 -0.56 -15.37 2.80
CA THR A 38 -0.47 -16.63 3.52
C THR A 38 -1.82 -17.33 3.50
N MET A 39 -1.84 -18.63 3.74
CA MET A 39 -3.11 -19.36 3.92
C MET A 39 -4.00 -18.69 4.99
N GLY A 40 -3.37 -18.21 6.07
CA GLY A 40 -4.05 -17.46 7.13
C GLY A 40 -4.75 -16.21 6.60
N GLY A 41 -4.02 -15.34 5.90
CA GLY A 41 -4.57 -14.06 5.42
C GLY A 41 -5.54 -14.18 4.24
N LEU A 42 -5.56 -15.31 3.52
CA LEU A 42 -6.38 -15.50 2.33
C LEU A 42 -7.63 -16.37 2.55
N ASP A 43 -7.63 -17.23 3.58
CA ASP A 43 -8.70 -18.24 3.76
C ASP A 43 -9.16 -18.40 5.22
N LEU A 44 -8.25 -18.33 6.19
CA LEU A 44 -8.56 -18.74 7.56
C LEU A 44 -8.92 -17.59 8.50
N ASN A 45 -8.29 -16.43 8.34
CA ASN A 45 -8.45 -15.30 9.24
C ASN A 45 -9.56 -14.36 8.76
N GLU A 46 -10.24 -13.71 9.70
CA GLU A 46 -11.03 -12.52 9.38
C GLU A 46 -10.06 -11.37 9.11
N GLU A 47 -10.08 -10.88 7.87
CA GLU A 47 -9.19 -9.83 7.38
C GLU A 47 -10.01 -8.79 6.64
N PHE A 48 -9.55 -7.54 6.69
CA PHE A 48 -10.20 -6.45 5.97
C PHE A 48 -9.24 -5.85 4.94
N SER A 49 -9.72 -5.74 3.71
CA SER A 49 -9.00 -5.09 2.61
C SER A 49 -9.95 -4.27 1.77
N THR A 50 -9.45 -3.17 1.21
CA THR A 50 -10.18 -2.36 0.23
C THR A 50 -9.55 -2.53 -1.14
N LEU A 51 -10.43 -2.58 -2.16
CA LEU A 51 -10.04 -2.58 -3.57
C LEU A 51 -10.25 -1.17 -4.12
N MET A 52 -9.22 -0.63 -4.75
CA MET A 52 -9.23 0.65 -5.46
C MET A 52 -8.91 0.40 -6.93
N HIS A 53 -9.63 1.10 -7.81
CA HIS A 53 -9.31 1.19 -9.24
C HIS A 53 -8.96 2.63 -9.57
N GLY A 54 -8.06 2.82 -10.54
CA GLY A 54 -7.68 4.14 -11.01
C GLY A 54 -7.03 4.11 -12.39
N SER A 55 -6.62 5.28 -12.85
CA SER A 55 -5.91 5.47 -14.12
C SER A 55 -4.44 5.78 -13.85
N ILE A 56 -3.56 5.24 -14.69
CA ILE A 56 -2.13 5.55 -14.60
C ILE A 56 -1.95 7.07 -14.76
N GLY A 57 -1.24 7.68 -13.81
CA GLY A 57 -1.00 9.12 -13.77
C GLY A 57 -1.98 9.93 -12.92
N ASP A 58 -3.04 9.32 -12.37
CA ASP A 58 -3.88 10.01 -11.39
C ASP A 58 -3.15 10.25 -10.05
N THR A 59 -3.75 11.05 -9.17
CA THR A 59 -3.13 11.45 -7.90
C THR A 59 -2.85 10.26 -6.99
N HIS A 60 -3.72 9.25 -6.96
CA HIS A 60 -3.54 8.07 -6.12
C HIS A 60 -2.45 7.15 -6.67
N TYR A 61 -2.37 7.02 -7.99
CA TYR A 61 -1.27 6.34 -8.66
C TYR A 61 0.08 6.92 -8.24
N GLN A 62 0.24 8.25 -8.30
CA GLN A 62 1.51 8.88 -7.93
C GLN A 62 1.89 8.61 -6.46
N GLN A 63 0.92 8.71 -5.55
CA GLN A 63 1.15 8.38 -4.13
C GLN A 63 1.65 6.95 -3.91
N ILE A 64 1.14 5.99 -4.69
CA ILE A 64 1.54 4.58 -4.59
C ILE A 64 2.94 4.36 -5.16
N ILE A 65 3.26 4.99 -6.30
CA ILE A 65 4.59 4.90 -6.90
C ILE A 65 5.65 5.56 -6.03
N ASP A 66 5.37 6.76 -5.50
CA ASP A 66 6.27 7.46 -4.57
C ASP A 66 6.57 6.59 -3.33
N TYR A 67 5.54 5.92 -2.79
CA TYR A 67 5.70 4.99 -1.69
C TYR A 67 6.63 3.80 -2.06
N PHE A 68 6.45 3.21 -3.24
CA PHE A 68 7.33 2.13 -3.71
C PHE A 68 8.78 2.59 -3.93
N GLN A 69 8.98 3.80 -4.45
CA GLN A 69 10.31 4.39 -4.60
C GLN A 69 10.99 4.60 -3.25
N GLN A 70 10.25 5.10 -2.26
CA GLN A 70 10.73 5.25 -0.89
C GLN A 70 11.19 3.90 -0.30
N LEU A 71 10.44 2.81 -0.53
CA LEU A 71 10.77 1.48 -0.02
C LEU A 71 12.01 0.87 -0.67
N THR A 72 12.24 1.15 -1.95
CA THR A 72 13.36 0.58 -2.71
C THR A 72 14.65 1.40 -2.57
N GLY A 73 14.58 2.59 -1.97
CA GLY A 73 15.73 3.49 -1.84
C GLY A 73 16.21 4.06 -3.18
N VAL A 74 15.44 3.87 -4.25
CA VAL A 74 15.73 4.41 -5.58
C VAL A 74 15.04 5.75 -5.69
N SER A 75 15.78 6.83 -5.41
CA SER A 75 15.37 8.17 -5.84
C SER A 75 15.54 8.26 -7.35
N SER A 76 14.44 8.42 -8.10
CA SER A 76 14.54 8.83 -9.50
C SER A 76 15.16 10.23 -9.54
N SER A 77 16.39 10.32 -10.01
CA SER A 77 16.99 11.58 -10.44
C SER A 77 16.20 12.09 -11.65
N ALA A 78 15.27 13.01 -11.38
CA ALA A 78 14.76 13.95 -12.36
C ALA A 78 15.65 15.20 -12.35
#